data_AF-A0A964YN79-F1
#
_entry.id   AF-A0A964YN79-F1
#
_cell.length_a   1.000
_cell.length_b   1.000
_cell.length_c   1.000
_cell.angle_alpha   90.00
_cell.angle_beta   90.00
_cell.angle_gamma   90.00
#
_symmetry.space_group_name_H-M   'P 1'
#
loop_
_entity.id
_entity.type
_entity.pdbx_description
1 polymer ?
#
loop_
_entity_poly.entity_id
_entity_poly.type
_entity_poly.pdbx_seq_one_letter_code
_entity_poly.pdbx_strand_id
1 'polypeptide(L)'
;MKRILIISTFIFAIVACGVVDIPSLPTTTTTNQKPALTNDEVIKGLKEALSIGIKNSVDSTSITDGFLKNAAIRLPFPPDAIKVRDKAISLGMQGQVDKFETTLNRAAEEAVKEALPIFKDAILNMSIQDGFAILKGGNGAATQFLRDKTSDSLIVAFLPKVKSATSKVQLTSYWNPIITKYNAVTALTGGEKINPDLDAYVTQLAIKGLFVIVEKEENKIRKNPGARVTDLLQKVFGSI
;
A
#
# COMPACT_ATOMS: atom_id res chain seq x y z
N MET A 1 -28.05 -77.35 -53.13
CA MET A 1 -28.23 -75.88 -53.25
C MET A 1 -26.85 -75.25 -53.35
N LYS A 2 -26.60 -74.47 -54.41
CA LYS A 2 -25.31 -73.87 -54.74
C LYS A 2 -24.94 -72.78 -53.74
N ARG A 3 -23.71 -72.79 -53.20
CA ARG A 3 -23.03 -71.58 -52.71
C ARG A 3 -21.54 -71.66 -53.06
N ILE A 4 -21.13 -70.74 -53.91
CA ILE A 4 -19.77 -70.43 -54.33
C ILE A 4 -19.11 -69.64 -53.19
N LEU A 5 -17.85 -69.93 -52.84
CA LEU A 5 -17.01 -68.95 -52.16
C LEU A 5 -15.55 -69.03 -52.60
N ILE A 6 -14.98 -67.85 -52.75
CA ILE A 6 -13.80 -67.42 -53.50
C ILE A 6 -12.49 -67.76 -52.77
N ILE A 7 -11.49 -68.15 -53.57
CA ILE A 7 -10.07 -68.28 -53.19
C ILE A 7 -9.43 -66.88 -53.22
N SER A 8 -8.69 -66.49 -52.18
CA SER A 8 -7.65 -65.46 -52.31
C SER A 8 -6.49 -65.74 -51.36
N THR A 9 -5.37 -66.13 -51.97
CA THR A 9 -4.04 -66.32 -51.44
C THR A 9 -3.49 -65.03 -50.83
N PHE A 10 -2.83 -65.10 -49.66
CA PHE A 10 -1.91 -64.04 -49.23
C PHE A 10 -0.59 -64.66 -48.77
N ILE A 11 0.47 -64.16 -49.39
CA ILE A 11 1.83 -64.69 -49.43
C ILE A 11 2.60 -64.26 -48.18
N PHE A 12 3.30 -65.23 -47.58
CA PHE A 12 4.27 -65.02 -46.51
C PHE A 12 5.60 -64.56 -47.13
N ALA A 13 6.07 -63.37 -46.78
CA ALA A 13 7.42 -62.90 -47.12
C ALA A 13 8.06 -62.26 -45.88
N ILE A 14 9.11 -62.90 -45.41
CA ILE A 14 9.97 -62.49 -44.31
C ILE A 14 10.93 -61.42 -44.86
N VAL A 15 10.96 -60.24 -44.26
CA VAL A 15 11.98 -59.23 -44.55
C VAL A 15 12.62 -58.81 -43.24
N ALA A 16 13.89 -59.19 -43.07
CA ALA A 16 14.78 -58.62 -42.09
C ALA A 16 15.14 -57.19 -42.51
N CYS A 17 15.12 -56.24 -41.57
CA CYS A 17 15.67 -54.91 -41.78
C CYS A 17 16.62 -54.60 -40.61
N GLY A 18 17.87 -54.31 -40.95
CA GLY A 18 18.94 -54.00 -40.01
C GLY A 18 18.66 -52.75 -39.19
N VAL A 19 19.24 -52.70 -37.99
CA VAL A 19 19.27 -51.51 -37.15
C VAL A 19 20.22 -50.51 -37.81
N VAL A 20 19.69 -49.35 -38.22
CA VAL A 20 20.49 -48.22 -38.67
C VAL A 20 20.74 -47.35 -37.43
N ASP A 21 22.00 -47.25 -37.00
CA ASP A 21 22.43 -46.27 -36.01
C ASP A 21 22.32 -44.87 -36.63
N ILE A 22 21.22 -44.18 -36.32
CA ILE A 22 21.04 -42.77 -36.64
C ILE A 22 21.89 -41.98 -35.62
N PRO A 23 22.85 -41.14 -36.04
CA PRO A 23 23.50 -40.21 -35.12
C PRO A 23 22.40 -39.33 -34.53
N SER A 24 22.19 -39.42 -33.22
CA SER A 24 21.25 -38.58 -32.51
C SER A 24 21.54 -37.12 -32.87
N LEU A 25 20.61 -36.46 -33.57
CA LEU A 25 20.59 -35.01 -33.64
C LEU A 25 20.68 -34.49 -32.19
N PRO A 26 21.45 -33.43 -31.90
CA PRO A 26 21.41 -32.82 -30.61
C PRO A 26 19.97 -32.35 -30.37
N THR A 27 19.21 -33.11 -29.59
CA THR A 27 17.98 -32.66 -28.95
C THR A 27 18.41 -31.54 -28.03
N THR A 28 18.40 -30.30 -28.54
CA THR A 28 18.26 -29.13 -27.72
C THR A 28 16.92 -29.26 -27.02
N THR A 29 16.92 -29.95 -25.88
CA THR A 29 15.99 -29.68 -24.80
C THR A 29 16.16 -28.21 -24.46
N THR A 30 15.46 -27.35 -25.19
CA THR A 30 15.09 -26.02 -24.73
C THR A 30 14.17 -26.25 -23.54
N THR A 31 14.78 -26.55 -22.40
CA THR A 31 14.18 -26.18 -21.12
C THR A 31 13.88 -24.70 -21.26
N ASN A 32 12.60 -24.35 -21.40
CA ASN A 32 12.09 -22.99 -21.18
C ASN A 32 12.28 -22.64 -19.69
N GLN A 33 13.50 -22.76 -19.18
CA GLN A 33 13.90 -22.14 -17.93
C GLN A 33 14.04 -20.66 -18.26
N LYS A 34 13.01 -19.90 -17.86
CA LYS A 34 13.09 -18.46 -17.74
C LYS A 34 14.44 -18.11 -17.10
N PRO A 35 15.28 -17.28 -17.72
CA PRO A 35 16.58 -16.94 -17.15
C PRO A 35 16.43 -16.52 -15.69
N ALA A 36 17.24 -17.10 -14.80
CA ALA A 36 17.25 -16.71 -13.40
C ALA A 36 17.53 -15.20 -13.33
N LEU A 37 16.68 -14.47 -12.59
CA LEU A 37 16.82 -13.04 -12.40
C LEU A 37 18.18 -12.72 -11.79
N THR A 38 18.84 -11.68 -12.29
CA THR A 38 20.03 -11.16 -11.62
C THR A 38 19.64 -10.39 -10.36
N ASN A 39 20.55 -10.29 -9.39
CA ASN A 39 20.31 -9.51 -8.18
C ASN A 39 19.95 -8.05 -8.53
N ASP A 40 20.61 -7.47 -9.54
CA ASP A 40 20.33 -6.10 -10.00
C ASP A 40 18.94 -5.95 -10.59
N GLU A 41 18.45 -6.92 -11.36
CA GLU A 41 17.10 -6.92 -11.91
C GLU A 41 16.05 -6.99 -10.80
N VAL A 42 16.27 -7.86 -9.80
CA VAL A 42 15.39 -7.97 -8.62
C VAL A 42 15.31 -6.64 -7.88
N ILE A 43 16.46 -6.03 -7.58
CA ILE A 43 16.51 -4.78 -6.82
C ILE A 43 15.89 -3.63 -7.60
N LYS A 44 16.19 -3.50 -8.90
CA LYS A 44 15.58 -2.46 -9.76
C LYS A 44 14.07 -2.62 -9.84
N GLY A 45 13.58 -3.84 -10.08
CA GLY A 45 12.15 -4.12 -10.16
C GLY A 45 11.44 -3.85 -8.84
N LEU A 46 12.07 -4.18 -7.70
CA LEU A 46 11.51 -3.86 -6.40
C LEU A 46 11.45 -2.35 -6.13
N LYS A 47 12.52 -1.60 -6.46
CA LYS A 47 12.54 -0.13 -6.32
C LYS A 47 11.46 0.52 -7.18
N GLU A 48 11.25 0.01 -8.40
CA GLU A 48 10.19 0.45 -9.29
C GLU A 48 8.81 0.17 -8.72
N ALA A 49 8.57 -1.05 -8.20
CA ALA A 49 7.31 -1.44 -7.57
C ALA A 49 6.95 -0.52 -6.42
N LEU A 50 7.94 -0.28 -5.55
CA LEU A 50 7.81 0.60 -4.40
C LEU A 50 7.51 2.03 -4.83
N SER A 51 8.22 2.53 -5.84
CA SER A 51 8.01 3.89 -6.35
C SER A 51 6.59 4.07 -6.89
N ILE A 52 6.07 3.10 -7.63
CA ILE A 52 4.70 3.12 -8.16
C ILE A 52 3.66 3.03 -7.03
N GLY A 53 3.82 2.06 -6.12
CA GLY A 53 2.89 1.87 -5.00
C GLY A 53 2.82 3.09 -4.10
N ILE A 54 3.96 3.72 -3.82
CA ILE A 54 4.04 4.95 -3.04
C ILE A 54 3.40 6.12 -3.78
N LYS A 55 3.70 6.29 -5.07
CA LYS A 55 3.09 7.36 -5.87
C LYS A 55 1.56 7.24 -5.86
N ASN A 56 1.03 6.05 -6.11
CA ASN A 56 -0.41 5.80 -6.06
C ASN A 56 -1.00 6.09 -4.67
N SER A 57 -0.28 5.72 -3.62
CA SER A 57 -0.72 5.94 -2.24
C SER A 57 -0.79 7.42 -1.90
N VAL A 58 0.26 8.18 -2.22
CA VAL A 58 0.30 9.63 -2.00
C VAL A 58 -0.74 10.34 -2.86
N ASP A 59 -0.84 10.01 -4.15
CA ASP A 59 -1.80 10.64 -5.07
C ASP A 59 -3.25 10.41 -4.61
N SER A 60 -3.59 9.20 -4.17
CA SER A 60 -4.96 8.89 -3.72
C SER A 60 -5.33 9.49 -2.36
N THR A 61 -4.35 9.77 -1.51
CA THR A 61 -4.59 10.27 -0.15
C THR A 61 -4.37 11.78 0.01
N SER A 62 -3.68 12.42 -0.94
CA SER A 62 -3.42 13.87 -0.91
C SER A 62 -4.46 14.74 -1.63
N ILE A 63 -5.40 14.10 -2.33
CA ILE A 63 -6.52 14.79 -2.99
C ILE A 63 -7.62 15.13 -2.00
N THR A 64 -8.46 16.10 -2.38
CA THR A 64 -9.72 16.38 -1.71
C THR A 64 -10.53 15.10 -1.56
N ASP A 65 -10.86 14.76 -0.31
CA ASP A 65 -11.64 13.62 0.13
C ASP A 65 -10.87 12.30 0.15
N GLY A 66 -9.56 12.33 -0.11
CA GLY A 66 -8.65 11.19 -0.02
C GLY A 66 -8.61 10.59 1.39
N PHE A 67 -8.74 11.42 2.43
CA PHE A 67 -8.95 10.97 3.80
C PHE A 67 -10.43 11.00 4.19
N LEU A 68 -11.12 12.13 3.98
CA LEU A 68 -12.45 12.35 4.57
C LEU A 68 -13.50 11.31 4.11
N LYS A 69 -13.46 10.91 2.84
CA LYS A 69 -14.40 9.90 2.28
C LYS A 69 -13.83 8.49 2.28
N ASN A 70 -12.63 8.28 2.80
CA ASN A 70 -12.00 6.97 2.86
C ASN A 70 -12.13 6.37 4.26
N ALA A 71 -13.11 5.48 4.45
CA ALA A 71 -13.41 4.88 5.76
C ALA A 71 -12.23 4.15 6.41
N ALA A 72 -11.22 3.71 5.65
CA ALA A 72 -10.04 3.02 6.19
C ALA A 72 -9.05 3.97 6.88
N ILE A 73 -9.04 5.25 6.49
CA ILE A 73 -8.02 6.21 6.95
C ILE A 73 -8.60 7.55 7.42
N ARG A 74 -9.92 7.77 7.28
CA ARG A 74 -10.61 8.96 7.78
C ARG A 74 -10.20 9.21 9.23
N LEU A 75 -9.73 10.42 9.50
CA LEU A 75 -9.36 10.84 10.85
C LEU A 75 -10.64 10.99 11.68
N PRO A 76 -10.82 10.18 12.74
CA PRO A 76 -11.91 10.37 13.66
C PRO A 76 -11.61 11.56 14.59
N PHE A 77 -12.67 12.04 15.25
CA PHE A 77 -12.51 12.91 16.41
C PHE A 77 -11.52 12.29 17.42
N PRO A 78 -10.66 13.10 18.06
CA PRO A 78 -9.84 12.62 19.16
C PRO A 78 -10.71 11.90 20.20
N PRO A 79 -10.29 10.76 20.77
CA PRO A 79 -11.08 10.00 21.74
C PRO A 79 -11.59 10.87 22.90
N ASP A 80 -10.71 11.73 23.38
CA ASP A 80 -10.96 12.69 24.45
C ASP A 80 -12.02 13.75 24.06
N ALA A 81 -12.15 14.07 22.77
CA ALA A 81 -13.05 15.06 22.20
C ALA A 81 -14.49 14.56 21.98
N ILE A 82 -14.73 13.25 22.14
CA ILE A 82 -16.00 12.62 21.76
C ILE A 82 -17.18 13.16 22.56
N LYS A 83 -17.04 13.30 23.89
CA LYS A 83 -18.12 13.85 24.75
C LYS A 83 -18.47 15.29 24.38
N VAL A 84 -17.46 16.07 24.01
CA VAL A 84 -17.63 17.45 23.58
C VAL A 84 -18.39 17.51 22.25
N ARG A 85 -17.99 16.68 21.28
CA ARG A 85 -18.70 16.52 20.01
C ARG A 85 -20.17 16.19 20.23
N ASP A 86 -20.47 15.16 21.04
CA ASP A 86 -21.84 14.70 21.26
C ASP A 86 -22.69 15.77 21.94
N LYS A 87 -22.12 16.52 22.89
CA LYS A 87 -22.79 17.67 23.50
C LYS A 87 -23.07 18.77 22.47
N ALA A 88 -22.12 19.10 21.61
CA ALA A 88 -22.31 20.10 20.55
C ALA A 88 -23.44 19.70 19.59
N ILE A 89 -23.51 18.42 19.19
CA ILE A 89 -24.61 17.89 18.37
C ILE A 89 -25.96 18.06 19.08
N SER A 90 -26.05 17.71 20.38
CA SER A 90 -27.29 17.86 21.16
C SER A 90 -27.79 19.31 21.27
N LEU A 91 -26.90 20.28 21.07
CA LEU A 91 -27.20 21.71 21.09
C LEU A 91 -27.48 22.28 19.68
N GLY A 92 -27.59 21.42 18.66
CA GLY A 92 -27.85 21.83 17.27
C GLY A 92 -26.61 22.31 16.52
N MET A 93 -25.39 22.08 17.03
CA MET A 93 -24.13 22.54 16.44
C MET A 93 -23.50 21.52 15.47
N GLN A 94 -24.32 20.74 14.75
CA GLN A 94 -23.85 19.70 13.83
C GLN A 94 -22.89 20.28 12.76
N GLY A 95 -23.21 21.45 12.17
CA GLY A 95 -22.38 22.05 11.14
C GLY A 95 -20.97 22.42 11.62
N GLN A 96 -20.79 22.80 12.89
CA GLN A 96 -19.50 23.07 13.49
C GLN A 96 -18.70 21.79 13.71
N VAL A 97 -19.37 20.71 14.12
CA VAL A 97 -18.79 19.37 14.26
C VAL A 97 -18.31 18.84 12.90
N ASP A 98 -19.13 18.95 11.86
CA ASP A 98 -18.77 18.52 10.50
C ASP A 98 -17.59 19.32 9.95
N LYS A 99 -17.58 20.65 10.20
CA LYS A 99 -16.47 21.52 9.81
C LYS A 99 -15.18 21.18 10.54
N PHE A 100 -15.26 20.81 11.83
CA PHE A 100 -14.11 20.36 12.60
C PHE A 100 -13.52 19.08 11.99
N GLU A 101 -14.34 18.07 11.76
CA GLU A 101 -13.88 16.81 11.19
C GLU A 101 -13.31 16.97 9.79
N THR A 102 -14.00 17.74 8.94
CA THR A 102 -13.50 18.10 7.61
C THR A 102 -12.12 18.73 7.70
N THR A 103 -11.92 19.66 8.65
CA THR A 103 -10.62 20.33 8.83
C THR A 103 -9.51 19.36 9.19
N LEU A 104 -9.74 18.42 10.11
CA LEU A 104 -8.73 17.41 10.46
C LEU A 104 -8.31 16.58 9.25
N ASN A 105 -9.30 16.13 8.48
CA ASN A 105 -9.05 15.32 7.30
C ASN A 105 -8.37 16.12 6.17
N ARG A 106 -8.74 17.41 5.97
CA ARG A 106 -8.02 18.30 5.05
C ARG A 106 -6.58 18.53 5.48
N ALA A 107 -6.32 18.67 6.78
CA ALA A 107 -4.97 18.82 7.29
C ALA A 107 -4.11 17.58 7.00
N ALA A 108 -4.67 16.38 7.12
CA ALA A 108 -4.01 15.14 6.71
C ALA A 108 -3.75 15.09 5.20
N GLU A 109 -4.75 15.40 4.37
CA GLU A 109 -4.63 15.45 2.90
C GLU A 109 -3.52 16.41 2.45
N GLU A 110 -3.43 17.59 3.06
CA GLU A 110 -2.38 18.57 2.77
C GLU A 110 -0.99 18.09 3.25
N ALA A 111 -0.89 17.49 4.42
CA ALA A 111 0.37 17.02 4.97
C ALA A 111 1.01 15.90 4.13
N VAL A 112 0.18 14.97 3.63
CA VAL A 112 0.66 13.80 2.85
C VAL A 112 1.33 14.18 1.53
N LYS A 113 1.07 15.38 0.99
CA LYS A 113 1.76 15.89 -0.21
C LYS A 113 3.29 15.94 -0.04
N GLU A 114 3.78 16.06 1.18
CA GLU A 114 5.22 16.12 1.48
C GLU A 114 5.90 14.74 1.50
N ALA A 115 5.13 13.63 1.44
CA ALA A 115 5.66 12.29 1.67
C ALA A 115 6.49 11.73 0.50
N LEU A 116 6.14 12.08 -0.73
CA LEU A 116 6.74 11.49 -1.94
C LEU A 116 8.28 11.62 -2.00
N PRO A 117 8.90 12.80 -1.77
CA PRO A 117 10.35 12.91 -1.78
C PRO A 117 11.03 12.09 -0.67
N ILE A 118 10.40 11.97 0.51
CA ILE A 118 10.94 11.22 1.66
C ILE A 118 10.98 9.73 1.34
N PHE A 119 9.90 9.18 0.80
CA PHE A 119 9.86 7.78 0.38
C PHE A 119 10.81 7.51 -0.78
N LYS A 120 10.89 8.41 -1.76
CA LYS A 120 11.81 8.26 -2.89
C LYS A 120 13.25 8.17 -2.41
N ASP A 121 13.66 9.00 -1.46
CA ASP A 121 15.00 8.94 -0.87
C ASP A 121 15.25 7.58 -0.19
N ALA A 122 14.33 7.11 0.66
CA ALA A 122 14.44 5.81 1.31
C ALA A 122 14.54 4.63 0.33
N ILE A 123 13.79 4.66 -0.79
CA ILE A 123 13.84 3.65 -1.84
C ILE A 123 15.17 3.69 -2.59
N LEU A 124 15.67 4.89 -2.91
CA LEU A 124 16.96 5.03 -3.59
C LEU A 124 18.11 4.54 -2.72
N ASN A 125 18.09 4.84 -1.42
CA ASN A 125 19.07 4.43 -0.43
C ASN A 125 18.89 3.00 0.11
N MET A 126 17.88 2.26 -0.36
CA MET A 126 17.65 0.86 0.01
C MET A 126 18.84 -0.02 -0.44
N SER A 127 19.37 -0.80 0.50
CA SER A 127 20.46 -1.75 0.25
C SER A 127 19.97 -2.99 -0.52
N ILE A 128 20.92 -3.77 -1.05
CA ILE A 128 20.60 -5.05 -1.71
C ILE A 128 19.96 -6.02 -0.69
N GLN A 129 20.49 -6.04 0.54
CA GLN A 129 20.00 -6.88 1.63
C GLN A 129 18.55 -6.53 2.00
N ASP A 130 18.24 -5.24 2.14
CA ASP A 130 16.88 -4.77 2.39
C ASP A 130 15.93 -5.21 1.28
N GLY A 131 16.36 -5.07 0.02
CA GLY A 131 15.53 -5.47 -1.12
C GLY A 131 15.21 -6.97 -1.12
N PHE A 132 16.17 -7.83 -0.79
CA PHE A 132 15.90 -9.26 -0.65
C PHE A 132 15.04 -9.60 0.57
N ALA A 133 15.22 -8.88 1.68
CA ALA A 133 14.37 -9.05 2.86
C ALA A 133 12.92 -8.70 2.54
N ILE A 134 12.69 -7.61 1.81
CA ILE A 134 11.35 -7.21 1.34
C ILE A 134 10.77 -8.25 0.37
N LEU A 135 11.55 -8.71 -0.61
CA LEU A 135 11.07 -9.69 -1.59
C LEU A 135 10.57 -10.96 -0.88
N LYS A 136 11.34 -11.47 0.09
CA LYS A 136 11.05 -12.71 0.82
C LYS A 136 10.09 -12.53 2.01
N GLY A 137 9.91 -11.32 2.51
CA GLY A 137 9.14 -11.02 3.72
C GLY A 137 7.62 -11.09 3.56
N GLY A 138 7.11 -11.24 2.33
CA GLY A 138 5.68 -11.36 2.07
C GLY A 138 4.91 -10.03 2.19
N ASN A 139 3.62 -10.11 2.49
CA ASN A 139 2.73 -8.94 2.53
C ASN A 139 3.20 -7.92 3.59
N GLY A 140 3.19 -6.64 3.23
CA GLY A 140 3.57 -5.54 4.12
C GLY A 140 5.06 -5.40 4.43
N ALA A 141 5.93 -6.27 3.89
CA ALA A 141 7.36 -6.21 4.18
C ALA A 141 8.01 -4.89 3.70
N ALA A 142 7.58 -4.40 2.53
CA ALA A 142 8.08 -3.15 2.00
C ALA A 142 7.54 -1.94 2.76
N THR A 143 6.27 -2.02 3.17
CA THR A 143 5.61 -1.04 4.03
C THR A 143 6.31 -0.91 5.37
N GLN A 144 6.66 -2.04 6.00
CA GLN A 144 7.38 -2.05 7.26
C GLN A 144 8.77 -1.40 7.13
N PHE A 145 9.53 -1.77 6.09
CA PHE A 145 10.81 -1.12 5.78
C PHE A 145 10.65 0.40 5.65
N LEU A 146 9.68 0.87 4.85
CA LEU A 146 9.46 2.30 4.66
C LEU A 146 9.04 2.98 5.96
N ARG A 147 8.19 2.34 6.77
CA ARG A 147 7.79 2.85 8.09
C ARG A 147 9.01 3.10 8.96
N ASP A 148 9.90 2.12 9.05
CA ASP A 148 11.09 2.20 9.89
C ASP A 148 12.10 3.24 9.38
N LYS A 149 12.18 3.46 8.06
CA LYS A 149 13.12 4.40 7.47
C LYS A 149 12.62 5.84 7.35
N THR A 150 11.31 6.07 7.42
CA THR A 150 10.74 7.38 7.04
C THR A 150 9.86 8.04 8.09
N SER A 151 9.40 7.32 9.13
CA SER A 151 8.41 7.87 10.08
C SER A 151 8.86 9.19 10.72
N ASP A 152 10.11 9.30 11.15
CA ASP A 152 10.61 10.53 11.78
C ASP A 152 10.65 11.71 10.80
N SER A 153 11.13 11.48 9.58
CA SER A 153 11.14 12.50 8.53
C SER A 153 9.73 12.93 8.13
N LEU A 154 8.78 11.98 8.09
CA LEU A 154 7.36 12.27 7.83
C LEU A 154 6.77 13.13 8.95
N ILE A 155 7.06 12.84 10.22
CA ILE A 155 6.61 13.67 11.36
C ILE A 155 7.11 15.10 11.19
N VAL A 156 8.41 15.27 10.92
CA VAL A 156 9.04 16.59 10.74
C VAL A 156 8.41 17.35 9.57
N ALA A 157 8.13 16.68 8.45
CA ALA A 157 7.55 17.32 7.26
C ALA A 157 6.06 17.62 7.39
N PHE A 158 5.30 16.74 8.05
CA PHE A 158 3.84 16.84 8.13
C PHE A 158 3.40 17.88 9.16
N LEU A 159 4.07 17.93 10.32
CA LEU A 159 3.67 18.78 11.44
C LEU A 159 3.47 20.27 11.06
N PRO A 160 4.35 20.95 10.30
CA PRO A 160 4.12 22.34 9.91
C PRO A 160 2.92 22.51 8.95
N LYS A 161 2.63 21.52 8.11
CA LYS A 161 1.48 21.54 7.18
C LYS A 161 0.17 21.35 7.93
N VAL A 162 0.15 20.41 8.87
CA VAL A 162 -0.96 20.21 9.80
C VAL A 162 -1.21 21.50 10.57
N LYS A 163 -0.19 22.07 11.22
CA LYS A 163 -0.28 23.34 11.95
C LYS A 163 -0.86 24.48 11.11
N SER A 164 -0.44 24.60 9.86
CA SER A 164 -0.97 25.61 8.95
C SER A 164 -2.46 25.39 8.67
N ALA A 165 -2.87 24.15 8.40
CA ALA A 165 -4.26 23.80 8.11
C ALA A 165 -5.17 23.94 9.34
N THR A 166 -4.72 23.49 10.51
CA THR A 166 -5.45 23.60 11.78
C THR A 166 -5.52 25.02 12.31
N SER A 167 -4.56 25.90 11.99
CA SER A 167 -4.58 27.32 12.36
C SER A 167 -5.49 28.17 11.45
N LYS A 168 -5.60 27.82 10.16
CA LYS A 168 -6.45 28.55 9.19
C LYS A 168 -7.92 28.47 9.56
N VAL A 169 -8.34 27.32 10.05
CA VAL A 169 -9.65 27.21 10.65
C VAL A 169 -9.44 27.67 12.07
N GLN A 170 -10.11 28.73 12.50
CA GLN A 170 -10.16 29.22 13.88
C GLN A 170 -10.63 28.16 14.91
N LEU A 171 -10.59 26.87 14.56
CA LEU A 171 -10.82 25.70 15.36
C LEU A 171 -10.12 25.77 16.71
N THR A 172 -8.86 26.18 16.83
CA THR A 172 -8.22 26.41 18.13
C THR A 172 -8.93 27.50 18.94
N SER A 173 -9.45 28.56 18.32
CA SER A 173 -10.25 29.58 19.03
C SER A 173 -11.68 29.14 19.37
N TYR A 174 -12.27 28.16 18.68
CA TYR A 174 -13.58 27.57 19.04
C TYR A 174 -13.46 26.38 20.00
N TRP A 175 -12.41 25.58 19.83
CA TRP A 175 -12.14 24.34 20.53
C TRP A 175 -11.43 24.58 21.86
N ASN A 176 -10.45 25.50 21.93
CA ASN A 176 -9.77 25.79 23.20
C ASN A 176 -10.74 26.29 24.27
N PRO A 177 -11.72 27.18 24.02
CA PRO A 177 -12.68 27.55 25.04
C PRO A 177 -13.59 26.41 25.47
N ILE A 178 -13.96 25.51 24.55
CA ILE A 178 -14.81 24.34 24.86
C ILE A 178 -14.03 23.29 25.65
N ILE A 179 -12.80 22.96 25.24
CA ILE A 179 -11.88 22.09 25.97
C ILE A 179 -11.53 22.71 27.33
N THR A 180 -11.29 24.01 27.41
CA THR A 180 -10.96 24.69 28.68
C THR A 180 -12.16 24.66 29.63
N LYS A 181 -13.37 24.96 29.15
CA LYS A 181 -14.59 24.84 29.96
C LYS A 181 -14.89 23.39 30.34
N TYR A 182 -14.73 22.45 29.42
CA TYR A 182 -14.88 21.03 29.69
C TYR A 182 -13.87 20.60 30.76
N ASN A 183 -12.56 20.83 30.56
CA ASN A 183 -11.49 20.52 31.51
C ASN A 183 -11.69 21.20 32.88
N ALA A 184 -12.25 22.42 32.91
CA ALA A 184 -12.61 23.09 34.16
C ALA A 184 -13.78 22.39 34.87
N VAL A 185 -14.82 21.97 34.12
CA VAL A 185 -15.95 21.19 34.67
C VAL A 185 -15.50 19.79 35.09
N THR A 186 -14.69 19.08 34.29
CA THR A 186 -14.17 17.75 34.64
C THR A 186 -13.18 17.79 35.80
N ALA A 187 -12.43 18.87 35.99
CA ALA A 187 -11.63 19.07 37.20
C ALA A 187 -12.50 19.18 38.47
N LEU A 188 -13.73 19.69 38.35
CA LEU A 188 -14.70 19.76 39.45
C LEU A 188 -15.48 18.45 39.64
N THR A 189 -15.66 17.66 38.58
CA THR A 189 -16.45 16.40 38.62
C THR A 189 -15.61 15.12 38.61
N GLY A 190 -14.27 15.22 38.70
CA GLY A 190 -13.35 14.07 38.77
C GLY A 190 -13.14 13.30 37.44
N GLY A 191 -13.32 13.95 36.29
CA GLY A 191 -13.11 13.33 34.97
C GLY A 191 -11.68 13.48 34.42
N GLU A 192 -11.35 12.70 33.38
CA GLU A 192 -10.04 12.75 32.71
C GLU A 192 -9.86 14.00 31.83
N LYS A 193 -8.65 14.60 31.89
CA LYS A 193 -8.26 15.76 31.08
C LYS A 193 -7.94 15.32 29.65
N ILE A 194 -8.38 16.13 28.69
CA ILE A 194 -8.13 15.92 27.26
C ILE A 194 -6.71 16.38 26.90
N ASN A 195 -5.95 15.56 26.16
CA ASN A 195 -4.64 15.96 25.62
C ASN A 195 -4.80 17.03 24.51
N PRO A 196 -4.20 18.24 24.66
CA PRO A 196 -4.48 19.38 23.79
C PRO A 196 -3.75 19.38 22.44
N ASP A 197 -2.77 18.49 22.20
CA ASP A 197 -1.95 18.57 20.97
C ASP A 197 -2.65 17.92 19.76
N LEU A 198 -3.63 18.64 19.22
CA LEU A 198 -4.37 18.26 18.02
C LEU A 198 -3.45 18.12 16.80
N ASP A 199 -2.39 18.91 16.71
CA ASP A 199 -1.48 18.87 15.57
C ASP A 199 -0.68 17.57 15.56
N ALA A 200 -0.15 17.15 16.71
CA ALA A 200 0.50 15.86 16.85
C ALA A 200 -0.46 14.69 16.56
N TYR A 201 -1.69 14.76 17.06
CA TYR A 201 -2.72 13.75 16.79
C TYR A 201 -3.01 13.58 15.30
N VAL A 202 -3.29 14.69 14.59
CA VAL A 202 -3.55 14.67 13.15
C VAL A 202 -2.31 14.19 12.39
N THR A 203 -1.11 14.65 12.76
CA THR A 203 0.15 14.23 12.14
C THR A 203 0.34 12.72 12.22
N GLN A 204 0.20 12.14 13.41
CA GLN A 204 0.37 10.70 13.62
C GLN A 204 -0.67 9.89 12.85
N LEU A 205 -1.94 10.31 12.84
CA LEU A 205 -2.98 9.61 12.10
C LEU A 205 -2.85 9.77 10.59
N ALA A 206 -2.39 10.91 10.09
CA ALA A 206 -2.09 11.09 8.67
C ALA A 206 -0.99 10.12 8.22
N ILE A 207 0.09 9.99 8.99
CA ILE A 207 1.17 9.03 8.72
C ILE A 207 0.65 7.59 8.80
N LYS A 208 -0.11 7.26 9.85
CA LYS A 208 -0.70 5.92 10.00
C LYS A 208 -1.60 5.57 8.82
N GLY A 209 -2.50 6.49 8.43
CA GLY A 209 -3.41 6.33 7.31
C GLY A 209 -2.68 6.19 5.98
N LEU A 210 -1.64 6.99 5.74
CA LEU A 210 -0.79 6.87 4.56
C LEU A 210 -0.20 5.46 4.46
N PHE A 211 0.36 4.93 5.55
CA PHE A 211 0.92 3.57 5.54
C PHE A 211 -0.13 2.47 5.33
N VAL A 212 -1.38 2.66 5.77
CA VAL A 212 -2.47 1.72 5.44
C VAL A 212 -2.68 1.63 3.93
N ILE A 213 -2.61 2.75 3.21
CA ILE A 213 -2.76 2.76 1.75
C ILE A 213 -1.49 2.24 1.05
N VAL A 214 -0.31 2.56 1.57
CA VAL A 214 0.96 1.98 1.08
C VAL A 214 0.94 0.46 1.16
N GLU A 215 0.51 -0.10 2.29
CA GLU A 215 0.39 -1.55 2.45
C GLU A 215 -0.62 -2.15 1.48
N LYS A 216 -1.74 -1.47 1.25
CA LYS A 216 -2.75 -1.89 0.28
C LYS A 216 -2.19 -1.94 -1.13
N GLU A 217 -1.45 -0.92 -1.57
CA GLU A 217 -0.82 -0.89 -2.89
C GLU A 217 0.32 -1.91 -3.01
N GLU A 218 1.15 -2.09 -1.98
CA GLU A 218 2.17 -3.15 -1.95
C GLU A 218 1.53 -4.52 -2.15
N ASN A 219 0.52 -4.83 -1.32
CA ASN A 219 -0.16 -6.13 -1.33
C ASN A 219 -0.88 -6.36 -2.66
N LYS A 220 -1.39 -5.31 -3.31
CA LYS A 220 -1.99 -5.36 -4.64
C LYS A 220 -0.96 -5.71 -5.70
N ILE A 221 0.22 -5.09 -5.71
CA ILE A 221 1.31 -5.42 -6.66
C ILE A 221 1.79 -6.88 -6.48
N ARG A 222 1.87 -7.34 -5.23
CA ARG A 222 2.22 -8.74 -4.92
C ARG A 222 1.19 -9.72 -5.47
N LYS A 223 -0.10 -9.49 -5.21
CA LYS A 223 -1.17 -10.47 -5.48
C LYS A 223 -1.75 -10.39 -6.90
N ASN A 224 -1.76 -9.23 -7.53
CA ASN A 224 -2.43 -9.01 -8.81
C ASN A 224 -1.42 -8.80 -9.95
N PRO A 225 -1.27 -9.75 -10.89
CA PRO A 225 -0.42 -9.58 -12.07
C PRO A 225 -0.76 -8.33 -12.89
N GLY A 226 -2.03 -7.93 -12.96
CA GLY A 226 -2.45 -6.72 -13.67
C GLY A 226 -1.99 -5.41 -13.01
N ALA A 227 -1.56 -5.45 -11.75
CA ALA A 227 -0.93 -4.31 -11.08
C ALA A 227 0.58 -4.21 -11.38
N ARG A 228 1.17 -5.21 -12.07
CA ARG A 228 2.58 -5.24 -12.49
C ARG A 228 2.67 -4.64 -13.89
N VAL A 229 2.56 -3.32 -13.94
CA VAL A 229 2.38 -2.55 -15.19
C VAL A 229 3.63 -2.48 -16.07
N THR A 230 4.76 -3.02 -15.63
CA THR A 230 5.99 -3.08 -16.41
C THR A 230 6.55 -4.50 -16.48
N ASP A 231 7.29 -4.78 -17.54
CA ASP A 231 7.89 -6.10 -17.78
C ASP A 231 8.82 -6.51 -16.63
N LEU A 232 9.54 -5.55 -16.04
CA LEU A 232 10.43 -5.80 -14.91
C LEU A 232 9.65 -6.23 -13.66
N LEU A 233 8.51 -5.60 -13.38
CA LEU A 233 7.62 -6.01 -12.29
C LEU A 233 7.04 -7.40 -12.50
N GLN A 234 6.60 -7.71 -13.72
CA GLN A 234 6.10 -9.03 -14.06
C GLN A 234 7.20 -10.09 -13.94
N LYS A 235 8.44 -9.75 -14.31
CA LYS A 235 9.58 -10.64 -14.18
C LYS A 235 9.88 -10.95 -12.71
N VAL A 236 10.02 -9.92 -11.87
CA VAL A 236 10.41 -10.03 -10.44
C VAL A 236 9.31 -10.62 -9.56
N PHE A 237 8.08 -10.13 -9.66
CA PHE A 237 6.98 -10.63 -8.84
C PHE A 237 6.30 -11.87 -9.44
N GLY A 238 6.62 -12.25 -10.68
CA GLY A 238 6.17 -13.50 -11.30
C GLY A 238 7.05 -14.70 -11.00
N SER A 239 8.20 -14.51 -10.35
CA SER A 239 9.08 -15.59 -9.88
C SER A 239 8.91 -15.95 -8.40
N ILE A 240 8.00 -15.25 -7.70
CA ILE A 240 7.59 -15.48 -6.31
C ILE A 240 6.10 -15.81 -6.28
#